data_AF-A0A2S6AZS7-F1
#
_entry.id   AF-A0A2S6AZS7-F1
#
_cell.length_a   1.000
_cell.length_b   1.000
_cell.length_c   1.000
_cell.angle_alpha   90.00
_cell.angle_beta   90.00
_cell.angle_gamma   90.00
#
_symmetry.space_group_name_H-M   'P 1'
#
loop_
_entity.id
_entity.type
_entity.pdbx_description
1 polymer ?
#
loop_
_entity_poly.entity_id
_entity_poly.type
_entity_poly.pdbx_seq_one_letter_code
_entity_poly.pdbx_strand_id
1 'polypeptide(L)'
;ALDVVSALHAQGRKILWGPDRHLGDYIQRQTGADMVSWNGACIVHDEFKALELDLLMKEHPAAKVLVHPESPADVIALADAVGSTSAILNAARG
;
A
#
# COMPACT_ATOMS: atom_id res chain seq x y z
N ALA A 1 5.59 -9.58 0.10
CA ALA A 1 6.41 -8.68 0.93
C ALA A 1 6.02 -8.77 2.40
N LEU A 2 4.73 -8.59 2.72
CA LEU A 2 4.20 -8.74 4.09
C LEU A 2 4.64 -10.04 4.76
N ASP A 3 4.40 -11.20 4.14
CA ASP A 3 4.75 -12.50 4.75
C ASP A 3 6.23 -12.63 5.10
N VAL A 4 7.10 -12.13 4.20
CA VAL A 4 8.55 -12.14 4.40
C VAL A 4 8.94 -11.25 5.58
N VAL A 5 8.41 -10.04 5.65
CA VAL A 5 8.71 -9.10 6.73
C VAL A 5 8.14 -9.58 8.06
N SER A 6 6.91 -10.11 8.09
CA SER A 6 6.32 -10.72 9.29
C SER A 6 7.17 -11.86 9.82
N ALA A 7 7.66 -12.75 8.93
CA ALA A 7 8.52 -13.85 9.33
C ALA A 7 9.86 -13.37 9.90
N LEU A 8 10.47 -12.34 9.30
CA LEU A 8 11.71 -11.74 9.79
C LEU A 8 11.50 -11.00 11.13
N HIS A 9 10.40 -10.29 11.28
CA HIS A 9 10.03 -9.61 12.52
C HIS A 9 9.81 -10.60 13.67
N ALA A 10 9.12 -11.72 13.41
CA ALA A 10 8.94 -12.79 14.40
C ALA A 10 10.26 -13.41 14.88
N GLN A 11 11.31 -13.32 14.06
CA GLN A 11 12.67 -13.74 14.41
C GLN A 11 13.50 -12.64 15.10
N GLY A 12 12.91 -11.47 15.39
CA GLY A 12 13.60 -10.33 16.00
C GLY A 12 14.65 -9.67 15.09
N ARG A 13 14.54 -9.84 13.77
CA ARG A 13 15.50 -9.31 12.81
C ARG A 13 15.23 -7.81 12.57
N LYS A 14 16.30 -7.01 12.56
CA LYS A 14 16.26 -5.65 12.00
C LYS A 14 16.18 -5.71 10.48
N ILE A 15 15.38 -4.85 9.87
CA ILE A 15 15.08 -4.90 8.44
C ILE A 15 15.48 -3.58 7.79
N LEU A 16 16.25 -3.66 6.71
CA LEU A 16 16.46 -2.55 5.78
C LEU A 16 15.49 -2.72 4.62
N TRP A 17 14.76 -1.65 4.28
CA TRP A 17 13.74 -1.68 3.25
C TRP A 17 14.04 -0.66 2.14
N GLY A 18 13.73 -1.03 0.90
CA GLY A 18 13.82 -0.15 -0.25
C GLY A 18 13.45 -0.86 -1.55
N PRO A 19 13.29 -0.11 -2.66
CA PRO A 19 13.51 1.34 -2.75
C PRO A 19 12.27 2.19 -2.38
N ASP A 20 11.09 1.60 -2.25
CA ASP A 20 9.83 2.34 -2.14
C ASP A 20 9.37 2.56 -0.68
N ARG A 21 9.23 3.83 -0.29
CA ARG A 21 8.84 4.27 1.06
C ARG A 21 7.37 3.99 1.36
N HIS A 22 6.46 4.09 0.39
CA HIS A 22 5.04 3.91 0.62
C HIS A 22 4.73 2.44 0.91
N LEU A 23 5.32 1.55 0.12
CA LEU A 23 5.25 0.12 0.37
C LEU A 23 5.93 -0.24 1.71
N GLY A 24 7.05 0.41 2.03
CA GLY A 24 7.74 0.24 3.30
C GLY A 24 6.86 0.62 4.49
N ASP A 25 6.28 1.80 4.46
CA ASP A 25 5.37 2.33 5.48
C ASP A 25 4.12 1.46 5.60
N TYR A 26 3.55 1.01 4.47
CA TYR A 26 2.43 0.09 4.45
C TYR A 26 2.78 -1.20 5.19
N ILE A 27 3.91 -1.83 4.86
CA ILE A 27 4.37 -3.06 5.52
C ILE A 27 4.62 -2.81 7.01
N GLN A 28 5.27 -1.70 7.38
CA GLN A 28 5.56 -1.38 8.76
C GLN A 28 4.28 -1.25 9.59
N ARG A 29 3.24 -0.60 9.04
CA ARG A 29 1.92 -0.48 9.70
C ARG A 29 1.21 -1.83 9.84
N GLN A 30 1.31 -2.70 8.84
CA GLN A 30 0.65 -4.02 8.86
C GLN A 30 1.35 -5.02 9.78
N THR A 31 2.67 -4.91 9.95
CA THR A 31 3.49 -5.93 10.62
C THR A 31 4.04 -5.49 11.97
N GLY A 32 4.13 -4.18 12.24
CA GLY A 32 4.81 -3.63 13.41
C GLY A 32 6.33 -3.78 13.39
N ALA A 33 6.91 -4.16 12.25
CA ALA A 33 8.34 -4.44 12.14
C ALA A 33 9.21 -3.18 12.37
N ASP A 34 10.36 -3.37 13.03
CA ASP A 34 11.40 -2.34 13.15
C ASP A 34 12.19 -2.28 11.83
N MET A 35 11.88 -1.26 11.02
CA MET A 35 12.36 -1.09 9.66
C MET A 35 13.04 0.27 9.48
N VAL A 36 14.18 0.27 8.80
CA VAL A 36 14.80 1.49 8.26
C VAL A 36 14.61 1.49 6.74
N SER A 37 13.85 2.47 6.24
CA SER A 37 13.42 2.53 4.85
C SER A 37 14.19 3.57 4.04
N TRP A 38 14.49 3.24 2.78
CA TRP A 38 14.98 4.19 1.79
C TRP A 38 13.87 5.19 1.42
N ASN A 39 14.21 6.47 1.27
CA ASN A 39 13.25 7.52 0.91
C ASN A 39 13.02 7.62 -0.62
N GLY A 40 12.82 6.49 -1.30
CA GLY A 40 12.42 6.44 -2.71
C GLY A 40 10.92 6.23 -2.84
N ALA A 41 10.36 6.50 -4.02
CA ALA A 41 8.96 6.20 -4.32
C ALA A 41 8.78 5.99 -5.84
N CYS A 42 7.79 5.19 -6.20
CA CYS A 42 7.31 5.12 -7.58
C CYS A 42 6.55 6.40 -7.95
N ILE A 43 7.07 7.18 -8.91
CA ILE A 43 6.44 8.43 -9.36
C ILE A 43 4.98 8.24 -9.80
N VAL A 44 4.69 7.12 -10.47
CA VAL A 44 3.34 6.80 -10.96
C VAL A 44 2.36 6.64 -9.80
N HIS A 45 2.75 5.96 -8.73
CA HIS A 45 1.86 5.75 -7.58
C HIS A 45 1.82 6.97 -6.64
N ASP A 46 2.87 7.79 -6.60
CA ASP A 46 2.95 9.02 -5.78
C ASP A 46 2.07 10.17 -6.34
N GLU A 47 1.69 10.08 -7.62
CA GLU A 47 0.83 11.07 -8.28
C GLU A 47 -0.63 11.01 -7.80
N PHE A 48 -1.13 9.86 -7.34
CA PHE A 48 -2.51 9.73 -6.87
C PHE A 48 -2.78 10.62 -5.64
N LYS A 49 -3.90 11.37 -5.67
CA LYS A 49 -4.31 12.28 -4.58
C LYS A 49 -5.60 11.82 -3.94
N ALA A 50 -5.61 11.73 -2.61
CA ALA A 50 -6.77 11.29 -1.84
C ALA A 50 -8.00 12.19 -2.08
N LEU A 51 -7.80 13.49 -2.25
CA LEU A 51 -8.90 14.42 -2.55
C LEU A 51 -9.58 14.12 -3.90
N GLU A 52 -8.79 13.87 -4.94
CA GLU A 52 -9.33 13.55 -6.27
C GLU A 52 -10.06 12.21 -6.26
N LEU A 53 -9.52 11.22 -5.53
CA LEU A 53 -10.17 9.94 -5.32
C LEU A 53 -11.50 10.08 -4.56
N ASP A 54 -11.53 10.85 -3.47
CA ASP A 54 -12.76 11.11 -2.70
C ASP A 54 -13.85 11.78 -3.55
N LEU A 55 -13.47 12.70 -4.45
CA LEU A 55 -14.40 13.29 -5.41
C LEU A 55 -14.95 12.25 -6.40
N LEU A 56 -14.09 11.41 -6.98
CA LEU A 56 -14.51 10.32 -7.87
C LEU A 56 -15.43 9.30 -7.18
N MET A 57 -15.18 8.99 -5.90
CA MET A 57 -16.05 8.12 -5.12
C MET A 57 -17.46 8.69 -4.94
N LYS A 58 -17.59 10.02 -4.81
CA LYS A 58 -18.90 10.69 -4.73
C LYS A 58 -19.65 10.64 -6.07
N GLU A 59 -18.93 10.72 -7.18
CA GLU A 59 -19.49 10.59 -8.53
C GLU A 59 -19.88 9.15 -8.86
N HIS A 60 -19.16 8.18 -8.29
CA HIS A 60 -19.34 6.75 -8.52
C HIS A 60 -19.57 5.98 -7.21
N PRO A 61 -20.69 6.20 -6.49
CA PRO A 61 -20.89 5.67 -5.14
C PRO A 61 -20.99 4.14 -5.05
N ALA A 62 -21.22 3.45 -6.17
CA ALA A 62 -21.27 1.99 -6.24
C ALA A 62 -19.94 1.36 -6.71
N ALA A 63 -18.97 2.16 -7.15
CA ALA A 63 -17.68 1.65 -7.61
C ALA A 63 -16.81 1.22 -6.42
N LYS A 64 -16.00 0.19 -6.64
CA LYS A 64 -14.98 -0.27 -5.68
C LYS A 64 -13.64 0.36 -5.98
N VAL A 65 -12.91 0.71 -4.92
CA VAL A 65 -11.58 1.32 -4.98
C VAL A 65 -10.53 0.28 -4.63
N LEU A 66 -9.70 -0.10 -5.61
CA LEU A 66 -8.64 -1.10 -5.45
C LEU A 66 -7.28 -0.42 -5.66
N VAL A 67 -6.40 -0.46 -4.66
CA VAL A 67 -5.19 0.37 -4.60
C VAL A 67 -3.91 -0.46 -4.49
N HIS A 68 -2.85 -0.03 -5.15
CA HIS A 68 -1.52 -0.62 -4.98
C HIS A 68 -0.86 -0.08 -3.70
N PRO A 69 -0.17 -0.91 -2.89
CA PRO A 69 0.46 -0.46 -1.64
C PRO A 69 1.64 0.51 -1.81
N GLU A 70 2.05 0.81 -3.04
CA GLU A 70 3.01 1.90 -3.33
C GLU A 70 2.33 3.28 -3.41
N SER A 71 1.01 3.36 -3.30
CA SER A 71 0.29 4.63 -3.26
C SER A 71 0.45 5.33 -1.89
N PRO A 72 0.31 6.67 -1.85
CA PRO A 72 0.27 7.43 -0.62
C PRO A 72 -0.70 6.87 0.42
N ALA A 73 -0.33 7.00 1.70
CA ALA A 73 -1.08 6.46 2.83
C ALA A 73 -2.54 6.94 2.92
N ASP A 74 -2.80 8.18 2.51
CA ASP A 74 -4.13 8.80 2.46
C ASP A 74 -4.99 8.23 1.31
N VAL A 75 -4.39 7.87 0.18
CA VAL A 75 -5.05 7.13 -0.91
C VAL A 75 -5.38 5.70 -0.46
N ILE A 76 -4.43 5.03 0.20
CA ILE A 76 -4.63 3.67 0.76
C ILE A 76 -5.80 3.66 1.75
N ALA A 77 -5.96 4.71 2.57
CA ALA A 77 -7.04 4.79 3.56
C ALA A 77 -8.45 4.84 2.96
N LEU A 78 -8.58 5.19 1.68
CA LEU A 78 -9.85 5.24 0.94
C LEU A 78 -10.17 3.94 0.19
N ALA A 79 -9.26 2.95 0.21
CA ALA A 79 -9.39 1.74 -0.59
C ALA A 79 -10.33 0.70 0.04
N ASP A 80 -11.15 0.04 -0.80
CA ASP A 80 -11.88 -1.18 -0.43
C ASP A 80 -10.94 -2.39 -0.35
N ALA A 81 -9.90 -2.43 -1.20
CA ALA A 81 -8.87 -3.46 -1.14
C ALA A 81 -7.50 -2.91 -1.56
N VAL A 82 -6.45 -3.44 -0.95
CA VAL A 82 -5.06 -3.04 -1.19
C VAL A 82 -4.23 -4.26 -1.56
N GLY A 83 -3.45 -4.19 -2.64
CA GLY A 83 -2.59 -5.30 -3.03
C GLY A 83 -1.81 -5.10 -4.32
N SER A 84 -1.01 -6.10 -4.68
CA SER A 84 -0.31 -6.13 -5.96
C SER A 84 -1.29 -6.14 -7.13
N THR A 85 -0.82 -5.91 -8.36
CA THR A 85 -1.66 -5.99 -9.58
C THR A 85 -2.45 -7.30 -9.65
N SER A 86 -1.82 -8.44 -9.32
CA SER A 86 -2.51 -9.74 -9.30
C SER A 86 -3.61 -9.79 -8.22
N ALA A 87 -3.38 -9.22 -7.04
CA ALA A 87 -4.38 -9.16 -5.98
C ALA A 87 -5.55 -8.24 -6.37
N ILE A 88 -5.27 -7.10 -7.00
CA ILE A 88 -6.29 -6.19 -7.54
C ILE A 88 -7.13 -6.90 -8.60
N LEU A 89 -6.50 -7.59 -9.56
CA LEU A 89 -7.22 -8.35 -10.59
C LEU A 89 -8.12 -9.45 -10.00
N ASN A 90 -7.68 -10.09 -8.91
CA ASN A 90 -8.50 -11.07 -8.21
C ASN A 90 -9.67 -10.40 -7.47
N ALA A 91 -9.43 -9.28 -6.78
CA ALA A 91 -10.46 -8.53 -6.08
C ALA A 91 -11.53 -7.97 -7.05
N ALA A 92 -11.15 -7.59 -8.26
CA ALA A 92 -12.07 -7.10 -9.28
C ALA A 92 -12.99 -8.19 -9.88
N ARG A 93 -12.67 -9.47 -9.69
CA ARG A 93 -13.46 -10.61 -10.19
C ARG A 93 -14.45 -11.17 -9.18
N GLY A 94 -14.29 -10.83 -7.90
CA GLY A 94 -15.17 -11.26 -6.81
C GLY A 94 -16.30 -10.28 -6.57
#